data_AF-A0A918XAL5-F1
#
_entry.id   AF-A0A918XAL5-F1
#
_cell.length_a   1.000
_cell.length_b   1.000
_cell.length_c   1.000
_cell.angle_alpha   90.00
_cell.angle_beta   90.00
_cell.angle_gamma   90.00
#
_symmetry.space_group_name_H-M   'P 1'
#
loop_
_entity.id
_entity.type
_entity.pdbx_description
1 polymer ?
#
loop_
_entity_poly.entity_id
_entity_poly.type
_entity_poly.pdbx_seq_one_letter_code
_entity_poly.pdbx_strand_id
1 'polypeptide(L)'
;MCSTSGGKAPVRLTPELLHLAQHEQAPGLTAELHARWSIVESSFSAGVGRALIQEGLTVDWPTLTLTDKRRRRPVTGVAQALIGFQHGRCLICHETLELNDAVAVDHVFPYALMRRYASVRGWAGPDLDALWNLAPAHQACNTVKSDRLPYPGELTLLAQRNEAVMGSPHPLRKTLELTLNSKRRVAGGGSWVAFLHEVQKECA
;
A
#
# COMPACT_ATOMS: atom_id res chain seq x y z
N MET A 1 4.82 -32.70 -26.52
CA MET A 1 4.98 -31.36 -27.12
C MET A 1 3.63 -30.67 -27.19
N CYS A 2 3.68 -29.33 -27.23
CA CYS A 2 2.62 -28.33 -27.07
C CYS A 2 2.09 -28.14 -25.64
N SER A 3 1.99 -26.93 -25.10
CA SER A 3 2.68 -25.64 -25.29
C SER A 3 2.01 -24.71 -24.29
N THR A 4 2.78 -24.06 -23.42
CA THR A 4 2.29 -23.05 -22.48
C THR A 4 1.85 -21.81 -23.25
N SER A 5 0.54 -21.56 -23.40
CA SER A 5 0.02 -20.28 -23.84
C SER A 5 -0.29 -19.41 -22.62
N GLY A 6 0.56 -18.41 -22.38
CA GLY A 6 0.32 -17.33 -21.43
C GLY A 6 -0.80 -16.40 -21.90
N GLY A 7 -2.04 -16.87 -21.87
CA GLY A 7 -3.22 -16.06 -22.18
C GLY A 7 -3.59 -15.19 -20.98
N LYS A 8 -3.61 -13.86 -21.15
CA LYS A 8 -4.19 -12.93 -20.18
C LYS A 8 -5.64 -13.34 -19.95
N ALA A 9 -6.03 -13.58 -18.70
CA ALA A 9 -7.43 -13.81 -18.36
C ALA A 9 -8.26 -12.62 -18.87
N PRO A 10 -9.29 -12.83 -19.70
CA PRO A 10 -10.07 -11.74 -20.25
C PRO A 10 -10.84 -11.07 -19.10
N VAL A 11 -10.64 -9.78 -18.91
CA VAL A 11 -11.48 -8.98 -18.02
C VAL A 11 -12.86 -8.91 -18.66
N ARG A 12 -13.84 -9.60 -18.08
CA ARG A 12 -15.24 -9.51 -18.49
C ARG A 12 -15.91 -8.39 -17.73
N LEU A 13 -16.18 -7.29 -18.41
CA LEU A 13 -17.08 -6.27 -17.88
C LEU A 13 -18.50 -6.83 -17.86
N THR A 14 -19.19 -6.67 -16.75
CA THR A 14 -20.60 -7.02 -16.68
C THR A 14 -21.41 -6.01 -17.52
N PRO A 15 -22.60 -6.38 -18.02
CA PRO A 15 -23.46 -5.44 -18.73
C PRO A 15 -23.74 -4.16 -17.94
N GLU A 16 -23.85 -4.27 -16.61
CA GLU A 16 -24.09 -3.13 -15.71
C GLU A 16 -22.88 -2.19 -15.66
N LEU A 17 -21.66 -2.75 -15.59
CA LEU A 17 -20.40 -1.98 -15.62
C LEU A 17 -20.20 -1.30 -16.99
N LEU A 18 -20.56 -2.00 -18.08
CA LEU A 18 -20.48 -1.45 -19.43
C LEU A 18 -21.49 -0.32 -19.62
N HIS A 19 -22.71 -0.51 -19.14
CA HIS A 19 -23.76 0.51 -19.15
C HIS A 19 -23.36 1.74 -18.34
N LEU A 20 -22.77 1.55 -17.15
CA LEU A 20 -22.27 2.65 -16.33
C LEU A 20 -21.14 3.43 -17.02
N ALA A 21 -20.20 2.72 -17.66
CA ALA A 21 -19.09 3.33 -18.39
C ALA A 21 -19.53 4.10 -19.65
N GLN A 22 -20.64 3.69 -20.27
CA GLN A 22 -21.24 4.34 -21.43
C GLN A 22 -22.31 5.37 -21.06
N HIS A 23 -22.66 5.47 -19.78
CA HIS A 23 -23.68 6.40 -19.31
C HIS A 23 -23.22 7.84 -19.49
N GLU A 24 -24.15 8.74 -19.78
CA GLU A 24 -23.90 10.19 -19.88
C GLU A 24 -23.32 10.80 -18.58
N GLN A 25 -23.40 10.06 -17.47
CA GLN A 25 -22.91 10.45 -16.15
C GLN A 25 -21.48 9.97 -15.89
N ALA A 26 -20.89 9.13 -16.76
CA ALA A 26 -19.53 8.61 -16.61
C ALA A 26 -18.47 9.72 -16.44
N PRO A 27 -18.52 10.86 -17.17
CA PRO A 27 -17.64 11.99 -16.91
C PRO A 27 -17.84 12.58 -15.51
N GLY A 28 -19.08 12.67 -15.03
CA GLY A 28 -19.42 13.15 -13.69
C GLY A 28 -18.91 12.24 -12.58
N LEU A 29 -19.08 10.92 -12.73
CA LEU A 29 -18.55 9.92 -11.80
C LEU A 29 -17.02 9.93 -11.75
N THR A 30 -16.37 10.13 -12.90
CA THR A 30 -14.91 10.29 -12.98
C THR A 30 -14.46 11.56 -12.27
N ALA A 31 -15.17 12.67 -12.46
CA ALA A 31 -14.89 13.92 -11.77
C ALA A 31 -15.10 13.81 -10.25
N GLU A 32 -16.15 13.11 -9.80
CA GLU A 32 -16.40 12.83 -8.38
C GLU A 32 -15.28 11.99 -7.78
N LEU A 33 -14.86 10.91 -8.44
CA LEU A 33 -13.72 10.09 -8.02
C LEU A 33 -12.44 10.93 -7.89
N HIS A 34 -12.15 11.78 -8.88
CA HIS A 34 -11.01 12.68 -8.84
C HIS A 34 -11.13 13.72 -7.71
N ALA A 35 -12.33 14.25 -7.45
CA ALA A 35 -12.55 15.17 -6.33
C ALA A 35 -12.34 14.49 -4.97
N ARG A 36 -12.84 13.26 -4.79
CA ARG A 36 -12.61 12.45 -3.60
C ARG A 36 -11.13 12.11 -3.43
N TRP A 37 -10.45 11.80 -4.52
CA TRP A 37 -9.00 11.57 -4.54
C TRP A 37 -8.23 12.82 -4.12
N SER A 38 -8.58 13.97 -4.69
CA SER A 38 -8.02 15.27 -4.35
C SER A 38 -8.23 15.62 -2.88
N ILE A 39 -9.37 15.26 -2.27
CA ILE A 39 -9.59 15.46 -0.83
C ILE A 39 -8.65 14.60 0.01
N VAL A 40 -8.43 13.34 -0.36
CA VAL A 40 -7.49 12.44 0.33
C VAL A 40 -6.06 12.99 0.21
N GLU A 41 -5.63 13.36 -0.99
CA GLU A 41 -4.30 13.93 -1.22
C GLU A 41 -4.11 15.32 -0.62
N SER A 42 -5.16 16.15 -0.60
CA SER A 42 -5.13 17.47 0.01
C SER A 42 -5.09 17.38 1.53
N SER A 43 -5.80 16.42 2.13
CA SER A 43 -5.71 16.15 3.58
C SER A 43 -4.29 15.73 3.95
N PHE A 44 -3.66 14.96 3.07
CA PHE A 44 -2.25 14.59 3.22
C PHE A 44 -1.33 15.80 3.01
N SER A 45 -1.50 16.56 1.94
CA SER A 45 -0.68 17.74 1.62
C SER A 45 -0.85 18.88 2.62
N ALA A 46 -2.03 19.03 3.23
CA ALA A 46 -2.29 20.01 4.28
C ALA A 46 -1.52 19.67 5.56
N GLY A 47 -1.29 18.38 5.84
CA GLY A 47 -0.36 17.94 6.88
C GLY A 47 1.12 18.05 6.46
N VAL A 48 1.41 17.96 5.15
CA VAL A 48 2.76 17.84 4.56
C VAL A 48 3.17 19.11 3.79
N GLY A 49 3.96 20.02 4.39
CA GLY A 49 4.54 21.17 3.68
C GLY A 49 5.35 20.82 2.41
N ARG A 50 5.38 21.73 1.42
CA ARG A 50 5.99 21.54 0.07
C ARG A 50 7.42 20.96 0.03
N ALA A 51 8.27 21.31 0.99
CA ALA A 51 9.63 20.77 1.09
C ALA A 51 9.65 19.24 1.35
N LEU A 52 8.67 18.74 2.10
CA LEU A 52 8.50 17.32 2.42
C LEU A 52 8.09 16.49 1.19
N ILE A 53 7.38 17.11 0.25
CA ILE A 53 6.95 16.44 -0.99
C ILE A 53 8.17 16.08 -1.85
N GLN A 54 9.20 16.92 -1.88
CA GLN A 54 10.42 16.68 -2.64
C GLN A 54 11.36 15.67 -1.93
N GLU A 55 11.43 15.76 -0.61
CA GLU A 55 12.37 14.97 0.22
C GLU A 55 11.81 13.62 0.69
N GLY A 56 10.49 13.44 0.56
CA GLY A 56 9.74 12.27 1.03
C GLY A 56 9.50 12.29 2.53
N LEU A 57 8.63 11.38 2.96
CA LEU A 57 8.25 11.23 4.37
C LEU A 57 8.81 9.93 4.95
N THR A 58 8.94 9.89 6.28
CA THR A 58 9.11 8.68 7.09
C THR A 58 7.86 8.46 7.92
N VAL A 59 7.66 7.28 8.50
CA VAL A 59 6.58 7.05 9.46
C VAL A 59 7.17 7.15 10.88
N ASP A 60 6.50 7.89 11.76
CA ASP A 60 6.74 7.91 13.20
C ASP A 60 5.85 6.88 13.88
N TRP A 61 6.49 5.83 14.39
CA TRP A 61 5.83 4.60 14.82
C TRP A 61 5.04 4.68 16.12
N PRO A 62 5.51 5.39 17.16
CA PRO A 62 4.72 5.57 18.39
C PRO A 62 3.38 6.26 18.13
N THR A 63 3.31 7.10 17.10
CA THR A 63 2.12 7.92 16.81
C THR A 63 1.41 7.54 15.51
N LEU A 64 2.00 6.64 14.71
CA LEU A 64 1.57 6.29 13.35
C LEU A 64 1.34 7.53 12.45
N THR A 65 2.11 8.59 12.69
CA THR A 65 2.10 9.81 11.89
C THR A 65 3.19 9.74 10.82
N LEU A 66 3.06 10.48 9.73
CA LEU A 66 4.22 10.70 8.86
C LEU A 66 5.10 11.76 9.49
N THR A 67 6.40 11.68 9.27
CA THR A 67 7.35 12.68 9.72
C THR A 67 8.22 13.15 8.58
N ASP A 68 8.65 14.40 8.70
CA ASP A 68 9.77 14.94 7.95
C ASP A 68 11.04 14.12 8.20
N LYS A 69 11.65 13.59 7.13
CA LYS A 69 12.93 12.85 7.20
C LYS A 69 14.05 13.64 7.88
N ARG A 70 14.07 14.97 7.75
CA ARG A 70 15.09 15.85 8.33
C ARG A 70 14.65 16.54 9.61
N ARG A 71 13.36 16.88 9.76
CA ARG A 71 12.88 17.72 10.88
C ARG A 71 12.06 16.97 11.93
N ARG A 72 11.80 15.66 11.77
CA ARG A 72 10.98 14.83 12.69
C ARG A 72 9.69 15.51 13.14
N ARG A 73 9.07 16.30 12.27
CA ARG A 73 7.80 16.97 12.55
C ARG A 73 6.66 16.05 12.17
N PRO A 74 5.68 15.79 13.06
CA PRO A 74 4.55 14.95 12.75
C PRO A 74 3.67 15.60 11.68
N VAL A 75 3.14 14.75 10.84
CA VAL A 75 2.27 15.00 9.71
C VAL A 75 1.13 13.98 9.82
N THR A 76 -0.08 14.46 10.07
CA THR A 76 -1.30 13.64 10.10
C THR A 76 -1.55 12.99 8.73
N GLY A 77 -2.00 11.75 8.54
CA GLY A 77 -2.00 10.51 9.34
C GLY A 77 -1.92 9.35 8.32
N VAL A 78 -0.99 8.40 8.51
CA VAL A 78 -0.71 7.33 7.53
C VAL A 78 -1.93 6.46 7.29
N ALA A 79 -2.59 6.07 8.39
CA ALA A 79 -3.68 5.13 8.37
C ALA A 79 -4.83 5.62 7.48
N GLN A 80 -5.23 6.89 7.61
CA GLN A 80 -6.37 7.48 6.92
C GLN A 80 -6.15 7.54 5.41
N ALA A 81 -4.94 7.90 4.97
CA ALA A 81 -4.63 7.89 3.56
C ALA A 81 -4.56 6.46 3.00
N LEU A 82 -3.95 5.53 3.74
CA LEU A 82 -3.87 4.12 3.35
C LEU A 82 -5.25 3.44 3.30
N ILE A 83 -6.17 3.79 4.20
CA ILE A 83 -7.57 3.32 4.18
C ILE A 83 -8.21 3.67 2.83
N GLY A 84 -7.99 4.89 2.32
CA GLY A 84 -8.50 5.31 1.01
C GLY A 84 -7.99 4.44 -0.14
N PHE A 85 -6.68 4.15 -0.16
CA PHE A 85 -6.08 3.26 -1.16
C PHE A 85 -6.42 1.77 -0.97
N GLN A 86 -6.95 1.39 0.20
CA GLN A 86 -7.51 0.06 0.47
C GLN A 86 -9.03 0.01 0.30
N HIS A 87 -9.63 1.03 -0.33
CA HIS A 87 -11.07 1.10 -0.55
C HIS A 87 -11.90 1.03 0.74
N GLY A 88 -11.36 1.56 1.85
CA GLY A 88 -12.03 1.52 3.14
C GLY A 88 -12.06 0.13 3.77
N ARG A 89 -11.25 -0.83 3.32
CA ARG A 89 -11.32 -2.23 3.77
C ARG A 89 -10.06 -2.65 4.54
N CYS A 90 -10.27 -3.57 5.47
CA CYS A 90 -9.22 -4.25 6.21
C CYS A 90 -8.40 -5.13 5.25
N LEU A 91 -7.07 -5.03 5.28
CA LEU A 91 -6.24 -5.83 4.37
C LEU A 91 -6.32 -7.35 4.66
N ILE A 92 -6.70 -7.73 5.89
CA ILE A 92 -6.68 -9.13 6.36
C ILE A 92 -8.00 -9.83 6.07
N CYS A 93 -9.12 -9.30 6.60
CA CYS A 93 -10.44 -9.92 6.41
C CYS A 93 -11.21 -9.37 5.21
N HIS A 94 -10.73 -8.29 4.58
CA HIS A 94 -11.37 -7.61 3.46
C HIS A 94 -12.75 -6.99 3.77
N GLU A 95 -13.18 -6.96 5.03
CA GLU A 95 -14.39 -6.25 5.46
C GLU A 95 -14.15 -4.73 5.57
N THR A 96 -15.23 -3.96 5.53
CA THR A 96 -15.18 -2.49 5.68
C THR A 96 -14.62 -2.09 7.04
N LEU A 97 -13.81 -1.04 7.06
CA LEU A 97 -13.34 -0.33 8.25
C LEU A 97 -14.31 0.83 8.50
N GLU A 98 -15.23 0.65 9.45
CA GLU A 98 -16.21 1.65 9.83
C GLU A 98 -15.58 2.74 10.71
N LEU A 99 -16.23 3.91 10.80
CA LEU A 99 -15.73 5.05 11.59
C LEU A 99 -15.47 4.72 13.08
N ASN A 100 -16.23 3.77 13.63
CA ASN A 100 -16.14 3.37 15.04
C ASN A 100 -15.29 2.12 15.25
N ASP A 101 -14.70 1.56 14.19
CA ASP A 101 -13.84 0.39 14.30
C ASP A 101 -12.52 0.77 14.96
N ALA A 102 -12.03 -0.12 15.82
CA ALA A 102 -10.65 -0.05 16.28
C ALA A 102 -9.73 -0.50 15.14
N VAL A 103 -9.02 0.45 14.54
CA VAL A 103 -8.09 0.22 13.42
C VAL A 103 -6.65 0.26 13.90
N ALA A 104 -5.87 -0.74 13.49
CA ALA A 104 -4.43 -0.80 13.67
C ALA A 104 -3.72 -0.76 12.30
N VAL A 105 -2.44 -0.41 12.29
CA VAL A 105 -1.58 -0.53 11.10
C VAL A 105 -0.76 -1.81 11.25
N ASP A 106 -1.02 -2.80 10.40
CA ASP A 106 -0.29 -4.06 10.32
C ASP A 106 0.98 -3.91 9.46
N HIS A 107 2.03 -4.63 9.85
CA HIS A 107 3.16 -4.94 8.97
C HIS A 107 2.84 -6.24 8.25
N VAL A 108 2.43 -6.14 6.98
CA VAL A 108 1.91 -7.29 6.22
C VAL A 108 2.94 -8.42 6.21
N PHE A 109 4.18 -8.10 5.84
CA PHE A 109 5.35 -8.87 6.21
C PHE A 109 5.82 -8.48 7.61
N PRO A 110 5.90 -9.41 8.57
CA PRO A 110 6.22 -9.09 9.96
C PRO A 110 7.58 -8.41 10.12
N TYR A 111 7.62 -7.26 10.80
CA TYR A 111 8.87 -6.55 11.13
C TYR A 111 9.86 -7.44 11.91
N ALA A 112 9.35 -8.38 12.71
CA ALA A 112 10.15 -9.33 13.47
C ALA A 112 11.15 -10.14 12.62
N LEU A 113 10.89 -10.31 11.31
CA LEU A 113 11.80 -10.98 10.37
C LEU A 113 13.15 -10.27 10.26
N MET A 114 13.15 -8.94 10.21
CA MET A 114 14.40 -8.16 10.13
C MET A 114 15.29 -8.42 11.35
N ARG A 115 14.69 -8.57 12.55
CA ARG A 115 15.42 -8.91 13.78
C ARG A 115 15.86 -10.37 13.82
N ARG A 116 14.97 -11.31 13.48
CA ARG A 116 15.25 -12.76 13.53
C ARG A 116 16.39 -13.17 12.59
N TYR A 117 16.47 -12.58 11.40
CA TYR A 117 17.53 -12.89 10.43
C TYR A 117 18.82 -12.11 10.66
N ALA A 118 18.78 -10.96 11.36
CA ALA A 118 19.98 -10.22 11.74
C ALA A 118 20.96 -11.07 12.58
N SER A 119 20.44 -11.99 13.41
CA SER A 119 21.24 -12.87 14.26
C SER A 119 21.85 -14.10 13.57
N VAL A 120 21.47 -14.42 12.32
CA VAL A 120 21.89 -15.68 11.66
C VAL A 120 22.61 -15.44 10.33
N ARG A 121 22.03 -14.64 9.43
CA ARG A 121 22.57 -14.40 8.06
C ARG A 121 22.55 -12.94 7.60
N GLY A 122 22.03 -12.04 8.43
CA GLY A 122 21.64 -10.70 8.01
C GLY A 122 20.35 -10.72 7.20
N TRP A 123 19.42 -9.80 7.48
CA TRP A 123 18.24 -9.64 6.63
C TRP A 123 18.66 -8.99 5.30
N ALA A 124 18.53 -9.74 4.20
CA ALA A 124 18.90 -9.28 2.86
C ALA A 124 17.72 -8.65 2.08
N GLY A 125 16.49 -8.76 2.61
CA GLY A 125 15.29 -8.22 2.00
C GLY A 125 15.16 -6.70 2.12
N PRO A 126 14.08 -6.11 1.58
CA PRO A 126 13.80 -4.68 1.70
C PRO A 126 13.50 -4.30 3.15
N ASP A 127 13.52 -3.00 3.43
CA ASP A 127 13.02 -2.48 4.70
C ASP A 127 11.53 -2.83 4.85
N LEU A 128 11.21 -3.71 5.79
CA LEU A 128 9.84 -4.13 6.10
C LEU A 128 9.09 -3.04 6.87
N ASP A 129 9.78 -2.04 7.39
CA ASP A 129 9.15 -0.90 8.06
C ASP A 129 8.72 0.18 7.06
N ALA A 130 8.98 0.01 5.77
CA ALA A 130 8.60 1.01 4.79
C ALA A 130 7.08 0.97 4.46
N LEU A 131 6.55 2.12 4.04
CA LEU A 131 5.14 2.38 3.72
C LEU A 131 4.48 1.31 2.82
N TRP A 132 5.25 0.71 1.91
CA TRP A 132 4.75 -0.34 1.01
C TRP A 132 4.23 -1.57 1.77
N ASN A 133 4.71 -1.80 2.99
CA ASN A 133 4.38 -2.96 3.81
C ASN A 133 3.38 -2.66 4.95
N LEU A 134 2.98 -1.40 5.11
CA LEU A 134 2.08 -0.98 6.19
C LEU A 134 0.63 -0.97 5.72
N ALA A 135 -0.29 -1.60 6.42
CA ALA A 135 -1.67 -1.71 5.98
C ALA A 135 -2.68 -1.54 7.14
N PRO A 136 -3.65 -0.63 7.02
CA PRO A 136 -4.78 -0.58 7.92
C PRO A 136 -5.53 -1.92 7.96
N ALA A 137 -5.84 -2.37 9.18
CA ALA A 137 -6.62 -3.56 9.46
C ALA A 137 -7.43 -3.37 10.75
N HIS A 138 -8.51 -4.14 10.91
CA HIS A 138 -9.15 -4.24 12.21
C HIS A 138 -8.13 -4.67 13.27
N GLN A 139 -8.15 -4.03 14.43
CA GLN A 139 -7.22 -4.33 15.53
C GLN A 139 -7.28 -5.81 15.92
N ALA A 140 -8.48 -6.42 15.91
CA ALA A 140 -8.66 -7.84 16.16
C ALA A 140 -7.96 -8.71 15.10
N CYS A 141 -8.12 -8.39 13.82
CA CYS A 141 -7.44 -9.10 12.73
C CYS A 141 -5.92 -8.98 12.83
N ASN A 142 -5.40 -7.79 13.10
CA ASN A 142 -3.96 -7.54 13.32
C ASN A 142 -3.42 -8.38 14.49
N THR A 143 -4.16 -8.42 15.60
CA THR A 143 -3.79 -9.21 16.79
C THR A 143 -3.73 -10.71 16.48
N VAL A 144 -4.73 -11.23 15.75
CA VAL A 144 -4.78 -12.66 15.36
C VAL A 144 -3.71 -13.00 14.33
N LYS A 145 -3.43 -12.11 13.37
CA LYS A 145 -2.37 -12.31 12.36
C LYS A 145 -1.00 -12.41 13.02
N SER A 146 -0.70 -11.55 14.00
CA SER A 146 0.59 -11.53 14.71
C SER A 146 1.76 -11.52 13.70
N ASP A 147 2.82 -12.28 13.97
CA ASP A 147 3.99 -12.42 13.10
C ASP A 147 3.82 -13.47 11.98
N ARG A 148 2.58 -13.82 11.59
CA ARG A 148 2.35 -14.73 10.45
C ARG A 148 2.71 -14.03 9.13
N LEU A 149 3.39 -14.75 8.24
CA LEU A 149 3.58 -14.33 6.85
C LEU A 149 2.24 -14.17 6.11
N PRO A 150 2.12 -13.22 5.17
CA PRO A 150 0.86 -12.96 4.50
C PRO A 150 0.38 -14.13 3.63
N TYR A 151 -0.93 -14.29 3.54
CA TYR A 151 -1.59 -15.24 2.64
C TYR A 151 -1.64 -14.69 1.20
N PRO A 152 -1.84 -15.56 0.19
CA PRO A 152 -1.90 -15.12 -1.21
C PRO A 152 -2.94 -14.02 -1.49
N GLY A 153 -4.10 -14.05 -0.81
CA GLY A 153 -5.11 -13.00 -0.91
C GLY A 153 -4.62 -11.66 -0.37
N GLU A 154 -3.98 -11.66 0.80
CA GLU A 154 -3.39 -10.47 1.44
C GLU A 154 -2.28 -9.86 0.57
N LEU A 155 -1.43 -10.69 -0.05
CA LEU A 155 -0.41 -10.24 -1.00
C LEU A 155 -1.00 -9.59 -2.26
N THR A 156 -2.10 -10.15 -2.77
CA THR A 156 -2.78 -9.61 -3.95
C THR A 156 -3.35 -8.22 -3.64
N LEU A 157 -4.02 -8.07 -2.49
CA LEU A 157 -4.56 -6.79 -2.03
C LEU A 157 -3.44 -5.77 -1.78
N LEU A 158 -2.34 -6.19 -1.17
CA LEU A 158 -1.18 -5.33 -0.94
C LEU A 158 -0.58 -4.83 -2.26
N ALA A 159 -0.42 -5.71 -3.25
CA ALA A 159 0.08 -5.35 -4.57
C ALA A 159 -0.84 -4.34 -5.26
N GLN A 160 -2.16 -4.60 -5.28
CA GLN A 160 -3.15 -3.70 -5.88
C GLN A 160 -3.11 -2.31 -5.23
N ARG A 161 -3.07 -2.27 -3.89
CA ARG A 161 -2.94 -1.01 -3.14
C ARG A 161 -1.67 -0.27 -3.51
N ASN A 162 -0.53 -0.95 -3.55
CA ASN A 162 0.74 -0.30 -3.85
C ASN A 162 0.86 0.14 -5.33
N GLU A 163 0.24 -0.58 -6.27
CA GLU A 163 0.09 -0.11 -7.66
C GLU A 163 -0.77 1.17 -7.70
N ALA A 164 -1.90 1.21 -6.97
CA ALA A 164 -2.75 2.40 -6.89
C ALA A 164 -2.00 3.61 -6.32
N VAL A 165 -1.21 3.43 -5.25
CA VAL A 165 -0.36 4.51 -4.69
C VAL A 165 0.73 4.95 -5.67
N MET A 166 1.34 4.03 -6.42
CA MET A 166 2.32 4.40 -7.45
C MET A 166 1.71 5.13 -8.64
N GLY A 167 0.44 4.85 -8.95
CA GLY A 167 -0.33 5.52 -9.99
C GLY A 167 -0.92 6.87 -9.59
N SER A 168 -0.90 7.22 -8.30
CA SER A 168 -1.46 8.49 -7.82
C SER A 168 -0.53 9.68 -8.11
N PRO A 169 -1.09 10.90 -8.17
CA PRO A 169 -0.31 12.13 -8.00
C PRO A 169 0.47 12.16 -6.66
N HIS A 170 1.31 13.20 -6.50
CA HIS A 170 2.07 13.42 -5.27
C HIS A 170 1.15 13.62 -4.06
N PRO A 171 1.60 13.31 -2.81
CA PRO A 171 2.98 12.98 -2.42
C PRO A 171 3.25 11.53 -1.96
N LEU A 172 2.23 10.67 -1.81
CA LEU A 172 2.42 9.28 -1.34
C LEU A 172 3.21 8.42 -2.31
N ARG A 173 2.96 8.57 -3.61
CA ARG A 173 3.80 8.01 -4.68
C ARG A 173 5.28 8.27 -4.45
N LYS A 174 5.65 9.52 -4.11
CA LYS A 174 7.05 9.90 -3.91
C LYS A 174 7.65 9.25 -2.67
N THR A 175 6.85 9.06 -1.62
CA THR A 175 7.26 8.32 -0.43
C THR A 175 7.57 6.87 -0.76
N LEU A 176 6.71 6.19 -1.53
CA LEU A 176 7.01 4.84 -2.03
C LEU A 176 8.28 4.83 -2.90
N GLU A 177 8.39 5.70 -3.89
CA GLU A 177 9.58 5.79 -4.76
C GLU A 177 10.89 5.95 -3.96
N LEU A 178 10.88 6.77 -2.91
CA LEU A 178 12.06 7.01 -2.08
C LEU A 178 12.37 5.87 -1.12
N THR A 179 11.36 5.22 -0.54
CA THR A 179 11.57 4.05 0.33
C THR A 179 12.02 2.81 -0.44
N LEU A 180 11.68 2.72 -1.73
CA LEU A 180 12.08 1.63 -2.61
C LEU A 180 13.48 1.83 -3.24
N ASN A 181 14.14 2.95 -2.94
CA ASN A 181 15.34 3.38 -3.65
C ASN A 181 16.61 2.67 -3.14
N SER A 182 16.77 1.41 -3.56
CA SER A 182 18.07 0.78 -3.90
C SER A 182 17.90 -0.56 -4.65
N LYS A 183 16.76 -1.26 -4.54
CA LYS A 183 16.58 -2.60 -5.15
C LYS A 183 15.48 -2.75 -6.21
N ARG A 184 14.50 -1.85 -6.34
CA ARG A 184 13.51 -1.94 -7.46
C ARG A 184 14.14 -1.67 -8.84
N ARG A 185 15.30 -1.00 -8.88
CA ARG A 185 16.13 -0.88 -10.11
C ARG A 185 16.81 -2.20 -10.51
N VAL A 186 16.99 -3.13 -9.57
CA VAL A 186 17.62 -4.45 -9.83
C VAL A 186 16.59 -5.45 -10.37
N ALA A 187 15.31 -5.29 -10.04
CA ALA A 187 14.21 -6.13 -10.52
C ALA A 187 13.52 -5.61 -11.81
N GLY A 188 14.24 -4.85 -12.64
CA GLY A 188 13.85 -4.52 -14.03
C GLY A 188 12.37 -4.16 -14.26
N GLY A 189 11.88 -3.06 -13.70
CA GLY A 189 10.52 -2.57 -14.02
C GLY A 189 9.37 -3.55 -13.69
N GLY A 190 9.58 -4.48 -12.76
CA GLY A 190 8.58 -5.47 -12.36
C GLY A 190 7.35 -4.88 -11.65
N SER A 191 6.22 -5.61 -11.77
CA SER A 191 4.98 -5.35 -11.05
C SER A 191 5.16 -5.54 -9.54
N TRP A 192 4.33 -4.87 -8.73
CA TRP A 192 4.33 -5.07 -7.28
C TRP A 192 4.15 -6.54 -6.88
N VAL A 193 3.38 -7.31 -7.64
CA VAL A 193 3.21 -8.76 -7.43
C VAL A 193 4.57 -9.48 -7.45
N ALA A 194 5.41 -9.22 -8.46
CA ALA A 194 6.72 -9.85 -8.57
C ALA A 194 7.64 -9.48 -7.39
N PHE A 195 7.64 -8.20 -7.00
CA PHE A 195 8.39 -7.71 -5.85
C PHE A 195 7.96 -8.41 -4.55
N LEU A 196 6.66 -8.49 -4.26
CA LEU A 196 6.18 -9.12 -3.02
C LEU A 196 6.49 -10.63 -2.99
N HIS A 197 6.44 -11.31 -4.13
CA HIS A 197 6.86 -12.72 -4.21
C HIS A 197 8.37 -12.90 -3.98
N GLU A 198 9.20 -11.95 -4.40
CA GLU A 198 10.63 -11.94 -4.08
C GLU A 198 10.85 -11.79 -2.58
N VAL A 199 10.16 -10.83 -1.93
CA VAL A 199 10.20 -10.67 -0.47
C VAL A 199 9.77 -11.95 0.26
N GLN A 200 8.69 -12.59 -0.19
CA GLN A 200 8.21 -13.84 0.41
C GLN A 200 9.26 -14.95 0.37
N LYS A 201 10.06 -15.04 -0.70
CA LYS A 201 11.15 -16.03 -0.82
C LYS A 201 12.29 -15.75 0.16
N GLU A 202 12.59 -14.47 0.41
CA GLU A 202 13.61 -14.08 1.41
C GLU A 202 13.18 -14.42 2.85
N CYS A 203 11.87 -14.57 3.09
CA CYS A 203 11.31 -14.91 4.39
C CYS A 203 11.34 -16.42 4.71
N ALA A 204 11.68 -17.28 3.74
CA ALA A 204 11.91 -18.71 3.94
C ALA A 204 13.35 -18.97 4.42
#